data_AF-A0A1H5NWI4-F1
#
_entry.id   AF-A0A1H5NWI4-F1
#
_cell.length_a   1.000
_cell.length_b   1.000
_cell.length_c   1.000
_cell.angle_alpha   90.00
_cell.angle_beta   90.00
_cell.angle_gamma   90.00
#
_symmetry.space_group_name_H-M   'P 1'
#
loop_
_entity.id
_entity.type
_entity.pdbx_description
1 polymer ?
#
loop_
_entity_poly.entity_id
_entity_poly.type
_entity_poly.pdbx_seq_one_letter_code
_entity_poly.pdbx_strand_id
1 'polypeptide(L)'
;MSDKDASRPAEPVEFSVDLTGHELTRRAHVMAALGDDWDPVETVRGEEEAYDMLYSGLDPEQQRLYDTLLAAGVLPRRGAGGPPGDGGDAPTA
;
A
#
# COMPACT_ATOMS: atom_id res chain seq x y z
N MET A 1 20.18 -5.00 46.23
CA MET A 1 20.26 -5.26 44.77
C MET A 1 19.70 -6.65 44.55
N SER A 2 18.71 -6.78 43.67
CA SER A 2 17.96 -8.04 43.48
C SER A 2 18.80 -9.00 42.64
N ASP A 3 18.76 -10.31 42.94
CA ASP A 3 19.49 -11.38 42.21
C ASP A 3 19.31 -11.34 40.68
N LYS A 4 18.27 -10.67 40.20
CA LYS A 4 17.96 -10.49 38.78
C LYS A 4 19.01 -9.65 38.02
N ASP A 5 19.71 -8.75 38.70
CA ASP A 5 20.78 -7.94 38.07
C ASP A 5 22.08 -8.75 37.87
N ALA A 6 22.35 -9.74 38.72
CA ALA A 6 23.56 -10.56 38.64
C ALA A 6 23.54 -11.54 37.44
N SER A 7 22.38 -11.78 36.84
CA SER A 7 22.19 -12.67 35.69
C SER A 7 22.31 -11.93 34.34
N ARG A 8 22.38 -10.59 34.36
CA ARG A 8 22.49 -9.81 33.13
C ARG A 8 23.93 -9.86 32.62
N PRO A 9 24.15 -10.14 31.32
CA PRO A 9 25.50 -10.12 30.78
C PRO A 9 26.13 -8.75 30.99
N ALA A 10 27.37 -8.74 31.47
CA ALA A 10 28.11 -7.52 31.79
C ALA A 10 28.49 -6.71 30.53
N GLU A 11 28.55 -7.39 29.38
CA GLU A 11 28.89 -6.80 28.08
C GLU A 11 27.73 -6.95 27.08
N PRO A 12 27.58 -6.03 26.12
CA PRO A 12 26.62 -6.16 25.04
C PRO A 12 26.83 -7.46 24.25
N VAL A 13 25.73 -8.16 23.96
CA VAL A 13 25.73 -9.36 23.11
C VAL A 13 25.32 -8.97 21.70
N GLU A 14 25.97 -9.54 20.70
CA GLU A 14 25.57 -9.38 19.30
C GLU A 14 24.17 -9.94 19.07
N PHE A 15 23.26 -9.08 18.60
CA PHE A 15 21.89 -9.42 18.30
C PHE A 15 21.59 -9.04 16.85
N SER A 16 21.46 -10.04 16.00
CA SER A 16 21.09 -9.89 14.59
C SER A 16 19.75 -10.58 14.32
N VAL A 17 18.87 -9.92 13.58
CA VAL A 17 17.60 -10.49 13.12
C VAL A 17 17.57 -10.48 11.60
N ASP A 18 17.28 -11.64 11.00
CA ASP A 18 17.02 -11.72 9.57
C ASP A 18 15.58 -11.29 9.27
N LEU A 19 15.42 -10.03 8.88
CA LEU A 19 14.12 -9.50 8.48
C LEU A 19 13.66 -10.02 7.11
N THR A 20 14.58 -10.47 6.26
CA THR A 20 14.23 -11.02 4.94
C THR A 20 13.52 -12.36 5.09
N GLY A 21 14.06 -13.26 5.91
CA GLY A 21 13.41 -14.53 6.24
C GLY A 21 12.04 -14.31 6.90
N HIS A 22 11.96 -13.40 7.88
CA HIS A 22 10.69 -13.09 8.54
C HIS A 22 9.64 -12.49 7.60
N GLU A 23 10.03 -11.64 6.66
CA GLU A 23 9.11 -11.09 5.66
C GLU A 23 8.58 -12.16 4.71
N LEU A 24 9.42 -13.11 4.29
CA LEU A 24 8.97 -14.25 3.50
C LEU A 24 7.95 -15.10 4.25
N THR A 25 8.18 -15.38 5.54
CA THR A 25 7.21 -16.08 6.39
C THR A 25 5.91 -15.30 6.51
N ARG A 26 5.95 -13.98 6.72
CA ARG A 26 4.75 -13.13 6.79
C ARG A 26 3.96 -13.21 5.49
N ARG A 27 4.61 -13.07 4.33
CA ARG A 27 3.96 -13.14 3.01
C ARG A 27 3.32 -14.50 2.77
N ALA A 28 3.99 -15.59 3.12
CA ALA A 28 3.44 -16.93 2.98
C ALA A 28 2.15 -17.11 3.80
N HIS A 29 2.11 -16.61 5.04
CA HIS A 29 0.90 -16.63 5.85
C HIS A 29 -0.22 -15.75 5.30
N VAL A 30 0.11 -14.57 4.73
CA VAL A 30 -0.87 -13.71 4.07
C VAL A 30 -1.49 -14.42 2.87
N MET A 31 -0.67 -15.01 2.00
CA MET A 31 -1.18 -15.74 0.83
C MET A 31 -2.05 -16.93 1.24
N ALA A 32 -1.65 -17.68 2.28
CA ALA A 32 -2.46 -18.76 2.81
C ALA A 32 -3.80 -18.29 3.40
N ALA A 33 -3.84 -17.11 4.01
CA ALA A 33 -5.07 -16.53 4.57
C ALA A 33 -6.03 -16.00 3.49
N LEU A 34 -5.50 -15.50 2.36
CA LEU A 34 -6.30 -15.08 1.20
C LEU A 34 -6.97 -16.28 0.52
N GLY A 35 -6.33 -17.45 0.53
CA GLY A 35 -6.86 -18.70 0.00
C GLY A 35 -6.68 -18.86 -1.51
N ASP A 36 -6.89 -20.08 -1.99
CA ASP A 36 -6.60 -20.46 -3.39
C ASP A 36 -7.55 -19.82 -4.40
N ASP A 37 -8.74 -19.40 -3.96
CA ASP A 37 -9.76 -18.75 -4.79
C ASP A 37 -9.55 -17.22 -4.90
N TRP A 38 -8.53 -16.67 -4.27
CA TRP A 38 -8.28 -15.23 -4.30
C TRP A 38 -7.83 -14.78 -5.71
N ASP A 39 -8.67 -13.98 -6.36
CA ASP A 39 -8.34 -13.31 -7.61
C ASP A 39 -7.93 -11.84 -7.34
N PRO A 40 -6.63 -11.49 -7.46
CA PRO A 40 -6.17 -10.14 -7.23
C PRO A 40 -6.70 -9.15 -8.27
N VAL A 41 -6.99 -9.58 -9.49
CA VAL A 41 -7.50 -8.72 -10.56
C VAL A 41 -8.96 -8.35 -10.29
N GLU A 42 -9.78 -9.33 -9.92
CA GLU A 42 -11.17 -9.06 -9.52
C GLU A 42 -11.22 -8.18 -8.27
N THR A 43 -10.33 -8.39 -7.30
CA THR A 43 -10.26 -7.56 -6.09
C THR A 43 -10.00 -6.09 -6.43
N VAL A 44 -8.96 -5.82 -7.24
CA VAL A 44 -8.63 -4.45 -7.65
C VAL A 44 -9.77 -3.82 -8.46
N ARG A 45 -10.40 -4.58 -9.37
CA ARG A 45 -11.54 -4.08 -10.14
C ARG A 45 -12.72 -3.71 -9.25
N GLY A 46 -13.04 -4.56 -8.26
CA GLY A 46 -14.11 -4.29 -7.30
C GLY A 46 -13.84 -3.04 -6.45
N GLU A 47 -12.58 -2.80 -6.07
CA GLU A 47 -12.19 -1.57 -5.38
C GLU A 47 -12.37 -0.32 -6.26
N GLU A 48 -11.99 -0.40 -7.54
CA GLU A 48 -12.22 0.69 -8.51
C GLU A 48 -13.71 0.96 -8.69
N GLU A 49 -14.53 -0.07 -8.90
CA GLU A 49 -16.00 0.07 -9.02
C GLU A 49 -16.64 0.67 -7.76
N ALA A 50 -16.18 0.28 -6.57
CA ALA A 50 -16.65 0.85 -5.31
C ALA A 50 -16.29 2.35 -5.21
N TYR A 51 -15.09 2.72 -5.66
CA TYR A 51 -14.65 4.12 -5.71
C TYR A 51 -15.50 4.95 -6.68
N ASP A 52 -15.84 4.38 -7.84
CA ASP A 52 -16.75 4.98 -8.82
C ASP A 52 -18.13 5.25 -8.24
N MET A 53 -18.67 4.27 -7.51
CA MET A 53 -19.95 4.43 -6.83
C MET A 53 -19.87 5.51 -5.73
N LEU A 54 -18.80 5.55 -4.93
CA LEU A 54 -18.65 6.50 -3.83
C LEU A 54 -18.69 7.97 -4.29
N TYR A 55 -18.09 8.25 -5.44
CA TYR A 55 -18.06 9.59 -6.04
C TYR A 55 -19.02 9.72 -7.23
N SER A 56 -20.03 8.86 -7.29
CA SER A 56 -21.10 8.99 -8.28
C SER A 56 -22.13 10.03 -7.83
N GLY A 57 -22.76 10.70 -8.79
CA GLY A 57 -23.90 11.60 -8.52
C GLY A 57 -23.55 12.85 -7.73
N LEU A 58 -22.29 13.30 -7.75
CA LEU A 58 -21.89 14.54 -7.10
C LEU A 58 -22.64 15.74 -7.69
N ASP A 59 -23.14 16.60 -6.82
CA ASP A 59 -23.66 17.89 -7.23
C ASP A 59 -22.51 18.83 -7.69
N PRO A 60 -22.83 19.99 -8.31
CA PRO A 60 -21.80 20.88 -8.84
C PRO A 60 -20.82 21.42 -7.79
N GLU A 61 -21.19 21.54 -6.52
CA GLU A 61 -20.30 21.98 -5.45
C GLU A 61 -19.39 20.86 -4.98
N GLN A 62 -19.95 19.68 -4.80
CA GLN A 62 -19.22 18.47 -4.48
C GLN A 62 -18.21 18.10 -5.56
N GLN A 63 -18.58 18.24 -6.84
CA GLN A 63 -17.66 18.00 -7.96
C GLN A 63 -16.47 18.96 -7.93
N ARG A 64 -16.68 20.26 -7.66
CA ARG A 64 -15.58 21.23 -7.54
C ARG A 64 -14.63 20.90 -6.40
N LEU A 65 -15.18 20.46 -5.25
CA LEU A 65 -14.36 20.03 -4.12
C LEU A 65 -13.56 18.76 -4.48
N TYR A 66 -14.21 17.76 -5.08
CA TYR A 66 -13.55 16.54 -5.55
C TYR A 66 -12.38 16.85 -6.49
N ASP A 67 -12.59 17.71 -7.49
CA ASP A 67 -11.55 18.13 -8.44
C ASP A 67 -10.39 18.84 -7.72
N THR A 68 -10.70 19.67 -6.72
CA THR A 68 -9.69 20.37 -5.90
C THR A 68 -8.84 19.40 -5.10
N LEU A 69 -9.46 18.39 -4.48
CA LEU A 69 -8.76 17.38 -3.70
C LEU A 69 -7.88 16.49 -4.58
N LEU A 70 -8.33 16.20 -5.80
CA LEU A 70 -7.56 15.43 -6.78
C LEU A 70 -6.36 16.23 -7.29
N ALA A 71 -6.53 17.54 -7.56
CA ALA A 71 -5.44 18.43 -7.95
C ALA A 71 -4.40 18.63 -6.83
N ALA A 72 -4.84 18.66 -5.58
CA ALA A 72 -3.97 18.75 -4.41
C ALA A 72 -3.26 17.43 -4.05
N GLY A 73 -3.61 16.32 -4.72
CA GLY A 73 -3.08 14.98 -4.43
C GLY A 73 -3.60 14.37 -3.12
N VAL A 74 -4.65 14.94 -2.53
CA VAL A 74 -5.33 14.39 -1.35
C VAL A 74 -6.12 13.14 -1.76
N LEU A 75 -6.75 13.18 -2.93
CA LEU A 75 -7.35 11.99 -3.55
C LEU A 75 -6.38 11.40 -4.59
N PRO A 76 -6.28 10.05 -4.65
CA PRO A 76 -5.44 9.39 -5.64
C PRO A 76 -5.95 9.64 -7.06
N ARG A 77 -5.02 9.76 -8.01
CA ARG A 77 -5.35 9.83 -9.44
C ARG A 77 -5.62 8.42 -9.95
N ARG A 78 -6.79 8.20 -10.56
CA ARG A 78 -7.13 6.89 -11.15
C ARG A 78 -6.05 6.43 -12.14
N GLY A 79 -5.70 5.14 -12.10
CA GLY A 79 -4.74 4.53 -13.02
C GLY A 79 -3.26 4.84 -12.78
N ALA A 80 -2.90 5.61 -11.76
CA ALA A 80 -1.49 5.94 -11.45
C ALA A 80 -0.69 4.76 -10.84
N GLY A 81 -1.30 3.58 -10.71
CA GLY A 81 -0.67 2.34 -10.25
C GLY A 81 0.01 1.50 -11.34
N GLY A 82 -0.07 1.90 -12.62
CA GLY A 82 0.70 1.27 -13.69
C GLY A 82 2.17 1.71 -13.69
N PRO A 83 3.12 0.90 -14.20
CA PRO A 83 4.50 1.35 -14.36
C PRO A 83 4.51 2.69 -15.13
N PRO A 84 5.43 3.62 -14.83
CA PRO A 84 5.49 4.90 -15.51
C PRO A 84 5.60 4.64 -17.01
N GLY A 85 4.52 4.92 -17.73
CA GLY A 85 4.54 5.00 -19.18
C GLY A 85 5.66 5.97 -19.55
N ASP A 86 6.58 5.47 -20.35
CA ASP A 86 7.52 6.30 -21.08
C ASP A 86 6.75 7.40 -21.79
N GLY A 87 6.85 8.61 -21.26
CA GLY A 87 6.36 9.82 -21.90
C GLY A 87 7.13 10.08 -23.18
N GLY A 88 6.84 9.29 -24.22
CA GLY A 88 7.20 9.54 -25.59
C GLY A 88 6.28 10.61 -26.16
N ASP A 89 6.47 11.85 -25.70
CA ASP A 89 6.04 13.02 -26.44
C ASP A 89 7.26 13.92 -26.64
N ALA A 90 8.02 13.60 -27.68
CA ALA A 90 9.06 14.47 -28.21
C ALA A 90 8.38 15.51 -29.10
N PRO A 91 8.56 16.83 -28.87
CA PRO A 91 8.00 17.84 -29.73
C PRO A 91 8.71 17.78 -31.08
N THR A 92 7.96 17.48 -32.13
CA THR A 92 8.45 17.68 -33.50
C THR A 92 8.24 19.14 -33.85
N ALA A 93 9.36 19.83 -34.08
CA ALA A 93 9.44 21.23 -34.54
C ALA A 93 8.90 21.43 -35.96
#